data_AF-B0JRX0-F1
#
_entry.id   AF-B0JRX0-F1
#
_cell.length_a   1.000
_cell.length_b   1.000
_cell.length_c   1.000
_cell.angle_alpha   90.00
_cell.angle_beta   90.00
_cell.angle_gamma   90.00
#
_symmetry.space_group_name_H-M   'P 1'
#
loop_
_entity.id
_entity.type
_entity.pdbx_description
1 polymer ?
#
loop_
_entity_poly.entity_id
_entity_poly.type
_entity_poly.pdbx_seq_one_letter_code
_entity_poly.pdbx_strand_id
1 'polypeptide(L)'
;MANLKEDEKWSLLIDQYGGNPLYFKIATQSIKTLFNNQASSFLNYKIIPDELGDILLKQWQSLSKLEQKVMRVISQEEQEITLENLLQNLSEHPSSLFKAIQSLLRRNLLEKLEDEHSCAFNTLPIIKQFINELASAEV
;
A
#
# COMPACT_ATOMS: atom_id res chain seq x y z
N MET A 1 24.25 22.03 2.21
CA MET A 1 23.32 21.43 3.21
C MET A 1 21.88 21.30 2.70
N ALA A 2 21.41 22.08 1.71
CA ALA A 2 20.03 21.97 1.21
C ALA A 2 19.73 20.68 0.41
N ASN A 3 20.69 20.15 -0.38
CA ASN A 3 20.46 18.95 -1.20
C ASN A 3 20.31 17.65 -0.39
N LEU A 4 20.99 17.52 0.76
CA LEU A 4 20.89 16.31 1.60
C LEU A 4 19.45 16.05 2.06
N LYS A 5 18.68 17.12 2.34
CA LYS A 5 17.28 17.00 2.74
C LYS A 5 16.38 16.55 1.59
N GLU A 6 16.73 16.87 0.35
CA GLU A 6 15.91 16.52 -0.81
C GLU A 6 16.20 15.07 -1.23
N ASP A 7 17.45 14.64 -1.18
CA ASP A 7 17.85 13.24 -1.44
C ASP A 7 17.20 12.27 -0.43
N GLU A 8 17.13 12.65 0.85
CA GLU A 8 16.38 11.90 1.88
C GLU A 8 14.88 11.79 1.55
N LYS A 9 14.28 12.82 0.95
CA LYS A 9 12.86 12.84 0.57
C LYS A 9 12.60 11.93 -0.62
N TRP A 10 13.54 11.81 -1.55
CA TRP A 10 13.47 10.82 -2.61
C TRP A 10 13.55 9.39 -2.08
N SER A 11 14.37 9.13 -1.06
CA SER A 11 14.38 7.81 -0.39
C SER A 11 13.03 7.48 0.23
N LEU A 12 12.43 8.43 0.97
CA LEU A 12 11.09 8.23 1.55
C LEU A 12 10.01 7.96 0.49
N LEU A 13 10.11 8.59 -0.69
CA LEU A 13 9.22 8.27 -1.81
C LEU A 13 9.44 6.85 -2.32
N ILE A 14 10.69 6.42 -2.48
CA ILE A 14 11.00 5.05 -2.92
C ILE A 14 10.36 4.04 -1.95
N ASP A 15 10.49 4.27 -0.65
CA ASP A 15 9.91 3.42 0.40
C ASP A 15 8.36 3.44 0.35
N GLN A 16 7.75 4.62 0.17
CA GLN A 16 6.30 4.77 0.06
C GLN A 16 5.70 3.99 -1.11
N TYR A 17 6.44 3.87 -2.21
CA TYR A 17 6.04 3.14 -3.42
C TYR A 17 6.62 1.73 -3.51
N GLY A 18 7.31 1.25 -2.47
CA GLY A 18 7.84 -0.12 -2.41
C GLY A 18 8.91 -0.45 -3.45
N GLY A 19 9.66 0.55 -3.92
CA GLY A 19 10.61 0.37 -5.03
C GLY A 19 9.97 -0.02 -6.36
N ASN A 20 8.64 0.06 -6.51
CA ASN A 20 7.95 -0.24 -7.76
C ASN A 20 8.29 0.83 -8.82
N PRO A 21 9.00 0.49 -9.92
CA PRO A 21 9.46 1.48 -10.89
C PRO A 21 8.32 2.23 -11.58
N LEU A 22 7.17 1.59 -11.78
CA LEU A 22 6.00 2.21 -12.39
C LEU A 22 5.38 3.26 -11.46
N TYR A 23 5.16 2.89 -10.20
CA TYR A 23 4.55 3.80 -9.22
C TYR A 23 5.46 5.01 -8.97
N PHE A 24 6.76 4.76 -8.83
CA PHE A 24 7.75 5.82 -8.69
C PHE A 24 7.81 6.73 -9.91
N LYS A 25 7.74 6.19 -11.14
CA LYS A 25 7.68 6.98 -12.36
C LYS A 25 6.45 7.91 -12.39
N ILE A 26 5.26 7.41 -12.04
CA ILE A 26 4.04 8.23 -12.00
C ILE A 26 4.16 9.36 -10.96
N ALA A 27 4.69 9.03 -9.77
CA ALA A 27 4.92 10.01 -8.71
C ALA A 27 5.92 11.10 -9.15
N THR A 28 7.07 10.72 -9.70
CA THR A 28 8.10 11.66 -10.17
C THR A 28 7.59 12.59 -11.28
N GLN A 29 6.73 12.09 -12.18
CA GLN A 29 6.07 12.93 -13.19
C GLN A 29 5.16 13.98 -12.55
N SER A 30 4.39 13.59 -11.52
CA SER A 30 3.54 14.50 -10.76
C SER A 30 4.36 15.54 -10.00
N ILE A 31 5.45 15.11 -9.34
CA ILE A 31 6.40 15.99 -8.62
C ILE A 31 7.02 17.03 -9.56
N LYS A 32 7.46 16.60 -10.75
CA LYS A 32 8.04 17.51 -11.75
C LYS A 32 7.02 18.52 -12.26
N THR A 33 5.79 18.08 -12.50
CA THR A 33 4.74 18.91 -13.13
C THR A 33 4.11 19.90 -12.15
N LEU A 34 3.89 19.49 -10.90
CA LEU A 34 3.09 20.25 -9.93
C LEU A 34 3.93 20.87 -8.80
N PHE A 35 5.11 20.33 -8.52
CA PHE A 35 5.90 20.68 -7.32
C PHE A 35 7.31 21.20 -7.65
N ASN A 36 7.55 21.70 -8.86
CA ASN A 36 8.86 22.21 -9.29
C ASN A 36 10.00 21.21 -9.06
N ASN A 37 9.72 19.92 -9.25
CA ASN A 37 10.65 18.83 -8.98
C ASN A 37 11.12 18.71 -7.51
N GLN A 38 10.33 19.20 -6.56
CA GLN A 38 10.59 19.09 -5.11
C GLN A 38 9.73 17.99 -4.48
N ALA A 39 10.33 16.84 -4.22
CA ALA A 39 9.77 15.71 -3.47
C ALA A 39 9.30 16.12 -2.08
N SER A 40 10.06 16.99 -1.40
CA SER A 40 9.69 17.53 -0.09
C SER A 40 8.32 18.22 -0.09
N SER A 41 8.00 18.97 -1.14
CA SER A 41 6.71 19.64 -1.28
C SER A 41 5.58 18.64 -1.55
N PHE A 42 5.81 17.63 -2.37
CA PHE A 42 4.82 16.59 -2.69
C PHE A 42 4.44 15.76 -1.45
N LEU A 43 5.43 15.36 -0.64
CA LEU A 43 5.23 14.52 0.54
C LEU A 43 4.34 15.17 1.62
N ASN A 44 4.16 16.50 1.61
CA ASN A 44 3.30 17.20 2.57
C ASN A 44 1.80 16.93 2.35
N TYR A 45 1.39 16.53 1.15
CA TYR A 45 -0.03 16.51 0.78
C TYR A 45 -0.65 15.11 0.77
N LYS A 46 0.13 14.04 1.04
CA LYS A 46 -0.32 12.64 0.93
C LYS A 46 -1.16 12.44 -0.33
N ILE A 47 -0.64 12.75 -1.51
CA ILE A 47 -1.40 12.67 -2.76
C ILE A 47 -1.18 11.31 -3.42
N ILE A 48 -2.27 10.69 -3.90
CA ILE A 48 -2.23 9.61 -4.87
C ILE A 48 -2.41 10.22 -6.25
N PRO A 49 -1.41 10.19 -7.15
CA PRO A 49 -1.58 10.66 -8.51
C PRO A 49 -2.72 9.91 -9.22
N ASP A 50 -3.53 10.62 -10.01
CA ASP A 50 -4.73 10.07 -10.66
C ASP A 50 -4.43 8.78 -11.46
N GLU A 51 -3.36 8.78 -12.25
CA GLU A 51 -2.94 7.59 -13.03
C GLU A 51 -2.63 6.39 -12.13
N LEU A 52 -2.03 6.63 -10.96
CA LEU A 52 -1.78 5.57 -9.98
C LEU A 52 -3.08 5.11 -9.32
N GLY A 53 -3.98 6.05 -8.99
CA GLY A 53 -5.31 5.76 -8.48
C GLY A 53 -6.10 4.84 -9.40
N ASP A 54 -6.08 5.11 -10.71
CA ASP A 54 -6.73 4.26 -11.73
C ASP A 54 -6.16 2.84 -11.78
N ILE A 55 -4.84 2.70 -11.67
CA ILE A 55 -4.17 1.39 -11.63
C ILE A 55 -4.59 0.62 -10.38
N LEU A 56 -4.53 1.26 -9.22
CA LEU A 56 -4.89 0.64 -7.94
C LEU A 56 -6.38 0.27 -7.90
N LEU A 57 -7.26 1.12 -8.46
CA LEU A 57 -8.69 0.85 -8.55
C LEU A 57 -9.00 -0.37 -9.42
N LYS A 58 -8.34 -0.51 -10.57
CA LYS A 58 -8.49 -1.71 -11.42
C LYS A 58 -8.01 -2.97 -10.70
N GLN A 59 -6.89 -2.90 -9.98
CA GLN A 59 -6.40 -4.02 -9.18
C GLN A 59 -7.42 -4.38 -8.08
N TRP A 60 -7.92 -3.39 -7.34
CA TRP A 60 -8.90 -3.52 -6.28
C TRP A 60 -10.21 -4.17 -6.74
N GLN A 61 -10.76 -3.71 -7.87
CA GLN A 61 -12.00 -4.24 -8.45
C GLN A 61 -11.85 -5.70 -8.91
N SER A 62 -10.63 -6.17 -9.19
CA SER A 62 -10.35 -7.57 -9.54
C SER A 62 -10.25 -8.51 -8.34
N LEU A 63 -10.26 -7.97 -7.12
CA LEU A 63 -10.21 -8.75 -5.89
C LEU A 63 -11.59 -9.28 -5.53
N SER A 64 -11.63 -10.51 -5.04
CA SER A 64 -12.81 -11.09 -4.40
C SER A 64 -13.17 -10.31 -3.12
N LYS A 65 -14.42 -10.46 -2.67
CA LYS A 65 -14.90 -9.84 -1.43
C LYS A 65 -14.02 -10.17 -0.23
N LEU A 66 -13.53 -11.41 -0.13
CA LEU A 66 -12.66 -11.82 0.97
C LEU A 66 -11.28 -11.17 0.87
N GLU A 67 -10.67 -11.13 -0.32
CA GLU A 67 -9.40 -10.43 -0.54
C GLU A 67 -9.53 -8.94 -0.19
N GLN A 68 -10.61 -8.27 -0.58
CA GLN A 68 -10.87 -6.88 -0.20
C GLN A 68 -11.03 -6.71 1.32
N LYS A 69 -11.72 -7.63 2.02
CA LYS A 69 -11.82 -7.60 3.48
C LYS A 69 -10.44 -7.72 4.14
N VAL A 70 -9.61 -8.65 3.69
CA VAL A 70 -8.24 -8.83 4.19
C VAL A 70 -7.43 -7.55 4.01
N MET A 71 -7.46 -6.97 2.81
CA MET A 71 -6.75 -5.73 2.51
C MET A 71 -7.25 -4.53 3.32
N ARG A 72 -8.58 -4.43 3.59
CA ARG A 72 -9.14 -3.39 4.47
C ARG A 72 -8.58 -3.50 5.89
N VAL A 73 -8.61 -4.70 6.48
CA VAL A 73 -8.06 -4.93 7.83
C VAL A 73 -6.58 -4.57 7.88
N ILE A 74 -5.78 -5.02 6.90
CA ILE A 74 -4.33 -4.71 6.85
C ILE A 74 -4.06 -3.22 6.67
N SER A 75 -4.92 -2.49 5.95
CA SER A 75 -4.73 -1.06 5.69
C SER A 75 -5.07 -0.15 6.86
N GLN A 76 -5.84 -0.65 7.82
CA GLN A 76 -6.18 0.04 9.06
C GLN A 76 -5.08 -0.08 10.12
N GLU A 77 -4.26 -1.14 10.04
CA GLU A 77 -3.13 -1.32 10.94
C GLU A 77 -1.93 -0.48 10.49
N GLU A 78 -1.35 0.29 11.42
CA GLU A 78 -0.11 1.03 11.16
C GLU A 78 1.09 0.07 11.01
N GLN A 79 1.13 -0.96 11.85
CA GLN A 79 2.17 -1.99 11.88
C GLN A 79 1.76 -3.22 11.07
N GLU A 80 2.65 -4.21 11.04
CA GLU A 80 2.36 -5.54 10.51
C GLU A 80 1.24 -6.24 11.27
N ILE A 81 0.46 -7.07 10.57
CA ILE A 81 -0.59 -7.89 11.19
C ILE A 81 -0.25 -9.38 11.09
N THR A 82 -0.41 -10.10 12.19
CA THR A 82 -0.18 -11.54 12.22
C THR A 82 -1.34 -12.31 11.57
N LEU A 83 -1.07 -13.54 11.14
CA LEU A 83 -2.09 -14.46 10.67
C LEU A 83 -3.17 -14.72 11.73
N GLU A 84 -2.78 -14.85 12.99
CA GLU A 84 -3.68 -15.05 14.12
C GLU A 84 -4.66 -13.87 14.27
N ASN A 85 -4.15 -12.64 14.16
CA ASN A 85 -4.97 -11.43 14.22
C ASN A 85 -5.95 -11.37 13.03
N LEU A 86 -5.51 -11.74 11.82
CA LEU A 86 -6.39 -11.81 10.65
C LEU A 86 -7.52 -12.83 10.82
N LEU A 87 -7.22 -14.01 11.38
CA LEU A 87 -8.21 -15.04 11.67
C LEU A 87 -9.25 -14.55 12.69
N GLN A 88 -8.82 -13.84 13.73
CA GLN A 88 -9.69 -13.27 14.75
C GLN A 88 -10.57 -12.14 14.19
N ASN A 89 -9.99 -11.20 13.44
CA ASN A 89 -10.68 -10.02 12.93
C ASN A 89 -11.74 -10.35 11.86
N LEU A 90 -11.49 -11.36 11.03
CA LEU A 90 -12.36 -11.65 9.89
C LEU A 90 -13.43 -12.70 10.18
N SER A 91 -13.26 -13.53 11.22
CA SER A 91 -14.16 -14.65 11.52
C SER A 91 -14.43 -15.57 10.30
N GLU A 92 -13.46 -15.67 9.38
CA GLU A 92 -13.55 -16.47 8.16
C GLU A 92 -12.90 -17.84 8.35
N HIS A 93 -13.33 -18.84 7.60
CA HIS A 93 -12.74 -20.18 7.69
C HIS A 93 -11.25 -20.13 7.30
N PRO A 94 -10.33 -20.77 8.07
CA PRO A 94 -8.89 -20.66 7.84
C PRO A 94 -8.47 -20.96 6.39
N SER A 95 -9.01 -22.02 5.78
CA SER A 95 -8.67 -22.38 4.40
C SER A 95 -9.05 -21.33 3.35
N SER A 96 -10.15 -20.60 3.55
CA SER A 96 -10.56 -19.49 2.68
C SER A 96 -9.63 -18.30 2.85
N LEU A 97 -9.29 -17.97 4.10
CA LEU A 97 -8.36 -16.89 4.41
C LEU A 97 -6.96 -17.16 3.82
N PHE A 98 -6.45 -18.39 3.97
CA PHE A 98 -5.17 -18.77 3.37
C PHE A 98 -5.15 -18.59 1.84
N LYS A 99 -6.22 -18.99 1.14
CA LYS A 99 -6.34 -18.78 -0.31
C LYS A 99 -6.35 -17.30 -0.68
N ALA A 100 -7.04 -16.47 0.10
CA ALA A 100 -7.06 -15.02 -0.11
C ALA A 100 -5.66 -14.42 0.08
N ILE A 101 -4.98 -14.74 1.19
CA ILE A 101 -3.62 -14.27 1.48
C ILE A 101 -2.65 -14.72 0.37
N GLN A 102 -2.67 -15.99 -0.04
CA GLN A 102 -1.82 -16.50 -1.12
C GLN A 102 -2.06 -15.78 -2.45
N SER A 103 -3.33 -15.51 -2.78
CA SER A 103 -3.67 -14.76 -4.00
C SER A 103 -3.15 -13.33 -3.94
N LEU A 104 -3.28 -12.65 -2.81
CA LEU A 104 -2.78 -11.29 -2.59
C LEU A 104 -1.25 -11.21 -2.65
N LEU A 105 -0.54 -12.16 -2.03
CA LEU A 105 0.93 -12.28 -2.13
C LEU A 105 1.37 -12.45 -3.59
N ARG A 106 0.73 -13.35 -4.35
CA ARG A 106 1.03 -13.56 -5.78
C ARG A 106 0.80 -12.30 -6.64
N ARG A 107 -0.11 -11.42 -6.22
CA ARG A 107 -0.40 -10.15 -6.89
C ARG A 107 0.51 -9.01 -6.42
N ASN A 108 1.43 -9.26 -5.48
CA ASN A 108 2.27 -8.24 -4.83
C ASN A 108 1.44 -7.13 -4.17
N LEU A 109 0.26 -7.47 -3.65
CA LEU A 109 -0.56 -6.57 -2.84
C LEU A 109 -0.30 -6.76 -1.34
N LEU A 110 0.32 -7.87 -0.97
CA LEU A 110 0.81 -8.14 0.37
C LEU A 110 2.28 -8.51 0.31
N GLU A 111 2.95 -8.21 1.41
CA GLU A 111 4.31 -8.61 1.71
C GLU A 111 4.27 -9.46 2.97
N LYS A 112 4.96 -10.61 2.92
CA LYS A 112 5.22 -11.41 4.11
C LYS A 112 6.52 -10.91 4.72
N LEU A 113 6.50 -10.65 6.02
CA LEU A 113 7.69 -10.27 6.75
C LEU A 113 8.46 -11.52 7.18
N GLU A 114 9.78 -11.45 7.06
CA GLU A 114 10.67 -12.55 7.46
C GLU A 114 10.83 -12.53 8.98
N ASP A 115 10.11 -13.43 9.65
CA ASP A 115 10.28 -13.75 11.06
C ASP A 115 10.27 -15.28 11.21
N GLU A 116 11.21 -15.81 12.01
CA GLU A 116 11.33 -17.24 12.29
C GLU A 116 10.18 -17.75 13.17
N HIS A 117 9.47 -16.86 13.87
CA HIS A 117 8.51 -17.23 14.90
C HIS A 117 7.07 -16.79 14.61
N SER A 118 6.85 -15.94 13.61
CA SER A 118 5.51 -15.46 13.27
C SER A 118 5.28 -15.34 11.76
N CYS A 119 4.01 -15.43 11.35
CA CYS A 119 3.58 -15.08 10.00
C CYS A 119 2.89 -13.73 10.04
N ALA A 120 3.68 -12.67 9.86
CA ALA A 120 3.20 -11.31 9.78
C ALA A 120 3.13 -10.82 8.32
N PHE A 121 2.15 -9.98 8.04
CA PHE A 121 1.88 -9.42 6.73
C PHE A 121 1.79 -7.91 6.81
N ASN A 122 2.23 -7.27 5.74
CA ASN A 122 2.06 -5.84 5.53
C ASN A 122 1.71 -5.55 4.05
N THR A 123 1.43 -4.29 3.73
CA THR A 123 1.29 -3.80 2.36
C THR A 123 1.95 -2.43 2.23
N LEU A 124 2.19 -2.02 0.99
CA LEU A 124 2.85 -0.76 0.70
C LEU A 124 2.07 0.43 1.27
N PRO A 125 2.75 1.46 1.80
CA PRO A 125 2.08 2.64 2.35
C PRO A 125 1.09 3.29 1.39
N ILE A 126 1.43 3.36 0.09
CA ILE A 126 0.54 3.91 -0.92
C ILE A 126 -0.74 3.08 -1.13
N ILE A 127 -0.65 1.75 -0.97
CA ILE A 127 -1.82 0.85 -1.08
C ILE A 127 -2.72 1.02 0.15
N LYS A 128 -2.13 1.12 1.35
CA LYS A 128 -2.90 1.44 2.57
C LYS A 128 -3.66 2.75 2.41
N GLN A 129 -2.95 3.78 1.95
CA GLN A 129 -3.53 5.09 1.72
C GLN A 129 -4.72 5.01 0.75
N PHE A 130 -4.54 4.35 -0.40
CA PHE A 130 -5.59 4.17 -1.39
C PHE A 130 -6.84 3.48 -0.83
N ILE A 131 -6.66 2.40 -0.07
CA ILE A 131 -7.78 1.65 0.52
C ILE A 131 -8.52 2.49 1.57
N ASN A 132 -7.80 3.28 2.36
CA ASN A 132 -8.39 4.15 3.38
C ASN A 132 -9.15 5.33 2.74
N GLU A 133 -8.68 5.87 1.61
CA GLU A 133 -9.40 6.88 0.82
C GLU A 133 -10.68 6.31 0.20
N LEU A 134 -10.64 5.09 -0.36
CA LEU A 134 -11.83 4.39 -0.85
C LEU A 134 -12.87 4.20 0.24
N ALA A 135 -12.45 3.73 1.42
CA ALA A 135 -13.35 3.51 2.55
C ALA A 135 -13.99 4.82 3.05
N SER A 136 -13.29 5.95 2.95
CA SER A 136 -13.80 7.26 3.34
C SER A 136 -14.80 7.84 2.32
N ALA A 137 -14.74 7.43 1.06
CA ALA A 137 -15.66 7.85 0.00
C ALA A 137 -16.95 7.00 -0.07
N GLU A 138 -16.97 5.84 0.60
CA GLU A 138 -18.15 4.95 0.71
C GLU A 138 -19.11 5.37 1.84
N VAL A 139 -18.77 6.41 2.64
CA VAL A 139 -19.54 6.97 3.77
C VAL A 139 -20.24 8.25 3.37
#